data_AF-A0A150Q8M7-F1
#
_entry.id   AF-A0A150Q8M7-F1
#
_cell.length_a   1.000
_cell.length_b   1.000
_cell.length_c   1.000
_cell.angle_alpha   90.00
_cell.angle_beta   90.00
_cell.angle_gamma   90.00
#
_symmetry.space_group_name_H-M   'P 1'
#
loop_
_entity.id
_entity.type
_entity.pdbx_description
1 polymer ?
#
loop_
_entity_poly.entity_id
_entity_poly.type
_entity_poly.pdbx_seq_one_letter_code
_entity_poly.pdbx_strand_id
1 'polypeptide(L)'
;MSGEVDVLSRKGYLDQYGQIARALVSVVSLGGQVALAEGAYVEAWLPLVLGQAPMLKHGQSTRDTRSVFLVGNLTAGGHLARKLLPELVVYAGASMSLPLTWGANARELEVADVALLTRAFFDTHRTFLNHLPLRLRGGAEMQFKEIVELRTELAASLALSLGSDSTELVVEQGNELQLGYQGFGVGLRVQEAFLLTEPDMAQVALEPFVNWDMSTFELFTRVGILIPIDEPMGFGLGEHGMTTLRINSGMKF
;
A
#
# COMPACT_ATOMS: atom_id res chain seq x y z
N MET A 1 -6.25 33.26 9.79
CA MET A 1 -6.35 32.77 8.41
C MET A 1 -5.86 31.34 8.43
N SER A 2 -6.76 30.37 8.57
CA SER A 2 -6.46 28.95 8.45
C SER A 2 -6.43 28.62 6.96
N GLY A 3 -5.24 28.38 6.40
CA GLY A 3 -5.14 27.81 5.06
C GLY A 3 -5.69 26.39 5.10
N GLU A 4 -6.62 26.07 4.20
CA GLU A 4 -6.94 24.68 3.88
C GLU A 4 -5.65 24.04 3.37
N VAL A 5 -5.18 23.03 4.12
CA VAL A 5 -4.11 22.15 3.65
C VAL A 5 -4.79 21.21 2.67
N ASP A 6 -4.51 21.42 1.38
CA ASP A 6 -4.83 20.46 0.35
C ASP A 6 -3.98 19.21 0.61
N VAL A 7 -4.64 18.18 1.16
CA VAL A 7 -4.05 16.97 1.76
C VAL A 7 -3.31 16.13 0.71
N LEU A 8 -3.61 16.32 -0.58
CA LEU A 8 -3.08 15.48 -1.65
C LEU A 8 -2.27 16.24 -2.68
N SER A 9 -2.35 17.58 -2.73
CA SER A 9 -1.38 18.35 -3.50
C SER A 9 0.01 18.21 -2.86
N ARG A 10 0.98 17.74 -3.66
CA ARG A 10 2.42 17.73 -3.35
C ARG A 10 2.91 19.05 -2.69
N LYS A 11 2.24 20.16 -3.02
CA LYS A 11 2.53 21.51 -2.51
C LYS A 11 2.31 21.70 -1.01
N GLY A 12 1.52 20.87 -0.34
CA GLY A 12 1.35 20.99 1.11
C GLY A 12 2.52 20.37 1.86
N TYR A 13 2.72 19.07 1.66
CA TYR A 13 3.57 18.27 2.52
C TYR A 13 5.07 18.32 2.13
N LEU A 14 5.40 18.23 0.84
CA LEU A 14 6.80 18.26 0.38
C LEU A 14 7.39 19.67 0.33
N ASP A 15 6.57 20.71 0.12
CA ASP A 15 7.04 22.11 0.26
C ASP A 15 7.28 22.47 1.74
N GLN A 16 6.49 21.90 2.66
CA GLN A 16 6.66 22.12 4.10
C GLN A 16 7.82 21.29 4.69
N TYR A 17 7.98 20.06 4.23
CA TYR A 17 9.01 19.11 4.67
C TYR A 17 9.87 18.71 3.48
N GLY A 18 10.97 19.45 3.28
CA GLY A 18 11.81 19.29 2.09
C GLY A 18 12.48 17.91 1.96
N GLN A 19 12.60 17.14 3.05
CA GLN A 19 13.16 15.78 3.06
C GLN A 19 12.61 14.95 4.24
N ILE A 20 12.45 13.64 4.02
CA ILE A 20 12.24 12.66 5.09
C ILE A 20 13.62 12.27 5.64
N ALA A 21 13.84 12.41 6.95
CA ALA A 21 15.03 11.80 7.55
C ALA A 21 14.81 10.30 7.71
N ARG A 22 15.89 9.51 7.71
CA ARG A 22 15.81 8.04 7.85
C ARG A 22 14.76 7.60 8.87
N ALA A 23 13.71 6.95 8.38
CA ALA A 23 12.56 6.49 9.14
C ALA A 23 12.43 4.97 8.99
N LEU A 24 12.04 4.30 10.08
CA LEU A 24 11.53 2.93 10.06
C LEU A 24 10.10 2.94 10.58
N VAL A 25 9.15 2.76 9.68
CA VAL A 25 7.73 2.67 10.02
C VAL A 25 7.25 1.25 9.76
N SER A 26 6.31 0.79 10.57
CA SER A 26 5.69 -0.52 10.43
C SER A 26 4.26 -0.37 9.91
N VAL A 27 3.95 -1.11 8.86
CA VAL A 27 2.60 -1.20 8.30
C VAL A 27 2.14 -2.63 8.44
N VAL A 28 1.05 -2.84 9.19
CA VAL A 28 0.45 -4.16 9.43
C VAL A 28 -0.90 -4.21 8.73
N SER A 29 -1.12 -5.15 7.81
CA SER A 29 -2.44 -5.41 7.25
C SER A 29 -2.95 -6.75 7.77
N LEU A 30 -4.16 -6.75 8.32
CA LEU A 30 -4.86 -7.94 8.78
C LEU A 30 -6.08 -8.17 7.89
N GLY A 31 -6.37 -9.41 7.52
CA GLY A 31 -7.54 -9.67 6.69
C GLY A 31 -7.93 -11.12 6.60
N GLY A 32 -8.96 -11.36 5.80
CA GLY A 32 -9.43 -12.70 5.50
C GLY A 32 -10.14 -12.76 4.17
N GLN A 33 -10.20 -13.97 3.61
CA GLN A 33 -10.84 -14.27 2.35
C GLN A 33 -11.73 -15.50 2.51
N VAL A 34 -12.92 -15.48 1.90
CA VAL A 34 -13.87 -16.59 1.91
C VAL A 34 -14.19 -16.98 0.46
N ALA A 35 -14.16 -18.28 0.16
CA ALA A 35 -14.65 -18.79 -1.12
C ALA A 35 -16.19 -18.81 -1.16
N LEU A 36 -16.79 -18.15 -2.15
CA LEU A 36 -18.25 -18.19 -2.37
C LEU A 36 -18.66 -19.29 -3.34
N ALA A 37 -17.85 -19.50 -4.37
CA ALA A 37 -18.01 -20.52 -5.39
C ALA A 37 -16.63 -20.83 -6.00
N GLU A 38 -16.56 -21.80 -6.91
CA GLU A 38 -15.33 -22.10 -7.62
C GLU A 38 -14.79 -20.85 -8.35
N GLY A 39 -13.60 -20.41 -7.94
CA GLY A 39 -12.96 -19.22 -8.51
C GLY A 39 -13.56 -17.89 -8.09
N ALA A 40 -14.54 -17.84 -7.17
CA ALA A 40 -15.14 -16.58 -6.70
C ALA A 40 -14.91 -16.38 -5.21
N TYR A 41 -14.36 -15.23 -4.85
CA TYR A 41 -13.93 -14.94 -3.48
C TYR A 41 -14.38 -13.56 -3.02
N VAL A 42 -14.64 -13.45 -1.73
CA VAL A 42 -14.81 -12.17 -1.02
C VAL A 42 -13.75 -12.00 0.02
N GLU A 43 -13.34 -10.77 0.27
CA GLU A 43 -12.23 -10.47 1.18
C GLU A 43 -12.44 -9.16 1.93
N ALA A 44 -11.84 -9.08 3.10
CA ALA A 44 -11.81 -7.87 3.91
C ALA A 44 -10.43 -7.68 4.53
N TRP A 45 -9.97 -6.43 4.58
CA TRP A 45 -8.64 -6.03 5.03
C TRP A 45 -8.69 -4.76 5.88
N LEU A 46 -7.97 -4.78 7.00
CA LEU A 46 -7.77 -3.64 7.89
C LEU A 46 -6.27 -3.32 7.99
N PRO A 47 -5.84 -2.16 7.46
CA PRO A 47 -4.48 -1.68 7.57
C PRO A 47 -4.28 -0.89 8.89
N LEU A 48 -3.13 -1.10 9.51
CA LEU A 48 -2.64 -0.38 10.69
C LEU A 48 -1.26 0.17 10.35
N VAL A 49 -1.03 1.45 10.60
CA VAL A 49 0.28 2.08 10.46
C VAL A 49 0.76 2.53 11.81
N LEU A 50 1.95 2.10 12.20
CA LEU A 50 2.55 2.43 13.48
C LEU A 50 4.05 2.71 13.33
N GLY A 51 4.55 3.77 13.97
CA GLY A 51 5.98 4.02 13.99
C GLY A 51 6.35 5.44 14.34
N GLN A 52 7.56 5.81 13.98
CA GLN A 52 8.07 7.16 14.13
C GLN A 52 8.66 7.62 12.80
N ALA A 53 8.20 8.76 12.32
CA ALA A 53 8.68 9.37 11.09
C ALA A 53 9.38 10.68 11.46
N PRO A 54 10.72 10.71 11.47
CA PRO A 54 11.46 11.94 11.63
C PRO A 54 11.40 12.78 10.37
N MET A 55 10.90 14.00 10.50
CA MET A 55 10.71 14.96 9.42
C MET A 55 11.74 16.09 9.53
N LEU A 56 12.27 16.52 8.39
CA LEU A 56 13.09 17.73 8.28
C LEU A 56 12.25 18.81 7.61
N LYS A 57 11.97 19.89 8.35
CA LYS A 57 11.32 21.07 7.77
C LYS A 57 12.27 21.75 6.79
N HIS A 58 11.72 22.27 5.71
CA HIS A 58 12.50 22.98 4.69
C HIS A 58 13.32 24.12 5.33
N GLY A 59 14.64 24.12 5.11
CA GLY A 59 15.55 25.15 5.65
C GLY A 59 15.86 25.08 7.15
N GLN A 60 15.46 24.01 7.86
CA GLN A 60 15.78 23.83 9.29
C GLN A 60 16.66 22.59 9.51
N SER A 61 17.63 22.71 10.42
CA SER A 61 18.50 21.60 10.87
C SER A 61 17.87 20.74 11.98
N THR A 62 16.72 21.16 12.51
CA THR A 62 16.04 20.47 13.61
C THR A 62 15.12 19.38 13.11
N ARG A 63 15.36 18.15 13.58
CA ARG A 63 14.57 16.95 13.30
C ARG A 63 13.33 16.95 14.19
N ASP A 64 12.13 16.96 13.61
CA ASP A 64 10.88 16.75 14.34
C ASP A 64 10.49 15.27 14.22
N THR A 65 10.37 14.55 15.33
CA THR A 65 10.01 13.13 15.31
C THR A 65 8.52 12.99 15.59
N ARG A 66 7.76 12.51 14.59
CA ARG A 66 6.32 12.28 14.75
C ARG A 66 6.02 10.82 14.98
N SER A 67 5.37 10.52 16.10
CA SER A 67 4.75 9.21 16.33
C SER A 67 3.49 9.09 15.46
N VAL A 68 3.44 8.02 14.67
CA VAL A 68 2.35 7.70 13.75
C VAL A 68 1.61 6.52 14.34
N PHE A 69 0.30 6.67 14.54
CA PHE A 69 -0.63 5.57 14.73
C PHE A 69 -1.89 5.87 13.93
N LEU A 70 -2.16 5.05 12.92
CA LEU A 70 -3.32 5.18 12.05
C LEU A 70 -3.99 3.81 11.91
N VAL A 71 -5.28 3.76 12.18
CA VAL A 71 -6.14 2.70 11.67
C VAL A 71 -6.64 3.20 10.32
N GLY A 72 -6.16 2.59 9.24
CA GLY A 72 -6.56 3.00 7.90
C GLY A 72 -7.94 2.47 7.52
N ASN A 73 -8.25 2.58 6.23
CA ASN A 73 -9.58 2.30 5.72
C ASN A 73 -9.89 0.80 5.72
N LEU A 74 -11.04 0.42 6.27
CA LEU A 74 -11.55 -0.94 6.15
C LEU A 74 -11.86 -1.19 4.68
N THR A 75 -11.13 -2.12 4.07
CA THR A 75 -11.28 -2.44 2.64
C THR A 75 -12.02 -3.75 2.52
N ALA A 76 -13.12 -3.77 1.77
CA ALA A 76 -13.88 -4.97 1.45
C ALA A 76 -14.04 -5.09 -0.06
N GLY A 77 -14.00 -6.32 -0.58
CA GLY A 77 -14.11 -6.55 -2.00
C GLY A 77 -14.28 -8.02 -2.34
N GLY A 78 -14.11 -8.31 -3.62
CA GLY A 78 -14.09 -9.66 -4.12
C GLY A 78 -13.44 -9.75 -5.48
N HIS A 79 -13.09 -10.96 -5.86
CA HIS A 79 -12.47 -11.24 -7.14
C HIS A 79 -12.89 -12.59 -7.70
N LEU A 80 -12.75 -12.69 -9.01
CA LEU A 80 -12.83 -13.94 -9.76
C LEU A 80 -11.41 -14.35 -10.15
N ALA A 81 -11.08 -15.62 -9.97
CA ALA A 81 -9.82 -16.22 -10.39
C ALA A 81 -10.10 -17.46 -11.23
N ARG A 82 -9.35 -17.64 -12.32
CA ARG A 82 -9.50 -18.77 -13.23
C ARG A 82 -8.16 -19.27 -13.72
N LYS A 83 -7.98 -20.60 -13.68
CA LYS A 83 -6.87 -21.26 -14.37
C LYS A 83 -7.12 -21.24 -15.88
N LEU A 84 -6.22 -20.61 -16.62
CA LEU A 84 -6.21 -20.65 -18.09
C LEU A 84 -5.32 -21.79 -18.61
N LEU A 85 -4.23 -22.05 -17.89
CA LEU A 85 -3.31 -23.17 -18.09
C LEU A 85 -3.03 -23.81 -16.72
N PRO A 86 -2.45 -25.02 -16.65
CA PRO A 86 -2.08 -25.63 -15.37
C PRO A 86 -1.18 -24.73 -14.52
N GLU A 87 -0.32 -23.95 -15.17
CA GLU A 87 0.65 -23.04 -14.57
C GLU A 87 0.19 -21.58 -14.52
N LEU A 88 -0.95 -21.21 -15.13
CA LEU A 88 -1.37 -19.81 -15.28
C LEU A 88 -2.77 -19.59 -14.69
N VAL A 89 -2.84 -18.76 -13.66
CA VAL A 89 -4.07 -18.21 -13.11
C VAL A 89 -4.19 -16.75 -13.53
N VAL A 90 -5.38 -16.33 -13.95
CA VAL A 90 -5.72 -14.92 -14.12
C VAL A 90 -6.82 -14.55 -13.14
N TYR A 91 -6.79 -13.32 -12.67
CA TYR A 91 -7.80 -12.82 -11.76
C TYR A 91 -8.20 -11.38 -12.07
N ALA A 92 -9.43 -11.05 -11.69
CA ALA A 92 -9.97 -9.70 -11.75
C ALA A 92 -10.95 -9.48 -10.61
N GLY A 93 -10.97 -8.28 -10.04
CA GLY A 93 -11.80 -7.98 -8.89
C GLY A 93 -12.00 -6.50 -8.67
N ALA A 94 -12.85 -6.23 -7.69
CA ALA A 94 -13.15 -4.88 -7.26
C ALA A 94 -13.20 -4.81 -5.73
N SER A 95 -12.84 -3.66 -5.18
CA SER A 95 -12.96 -3.39 -3.75
C SER A 95 -13.37 -1.95 -3.50
N MET A 96 -13.88 -1.73 -2.29
CA MET A 96 -14.20 -0.43 -1.75
C MET A 96 -13.52 -0.28 -0.39
N SER A 97 -13.00 0.90 -0.12
CA SER A 97 -12.35 1.22 1.15
C SER A 97 -13.19 2.23 1.91
N LEU A 98 -13.71 1.84 3.07
CA LEU A 98 -14.49 2.69 3.95
C LEU A 98 -13.55 3.48 4.86
N PRO A 99 -13.53 4.82 4.78
CA PRO A 99 -12.72 5.62 5.68
C PRO A 99 -13.27 5.54 7.09
N LEU A 100 -12.47 4.99 8.01
CA LEU A 100 -12.86 4.85 9.41
C LEU A 100 -12.77 6.18 10.18
N THR A 101 -12.07 7.17 9.62
CA THR A 101 -11.92 8.52 10.17
C THR A 101 -12.54 9.54 9.21
N TRP A 102 -13.87 9.72 9.29
CA TRP A 102 -14.57 10.77 8.53
C TRP A 102 -14.52 12.09 9.31
N GLY A 103 -14.11 13.18 8.66
CA GLY A 103 -13.95 14.48 9.31
C GLY A 103 -12.67 14.56 10.13
N ALA A 104 -11.61 13.92 9.62
CA ALA A 104 -10.29 13.91 10.24
C ALA A 104 -9.80 15.34 10.50
N ASN A 105 -9.30 15.58 11.72
CA ASN A 105 -8.69 16.87 12.05
C ASN A 105 -7.29 17.00 11.42
N ALA A 106 -6.71 18.21 11.44
CA ALA A 106 -5.42 18.48 10.79
C ALA A 106 -4.27 17.53 11.21
N ARG A 107 -4.28 17.04 12.45
CA ARG A 107 -3.26 16.11 12.93
C ARG A 107 -3.47 14.70 12.36
N GLU A 108 -4.72 14.27 12.22
CA GLU A 108 -5.06 12.97 11.64
C GLU A 108 -4.73 12.94 10.14
N LEU A 109 -4.96 14.04 9.44
CA LEU A 109 -4.54 14.22 8.05
C LEU A 109 -3.01 14.18 7.92
N GLU A 110 -2.26 14.90 8.76
CA GLU A 110 -0.79 14.84 8.79
C GLU A 110 -0.26 13.41 9.02
N VAL A 111 -0.91 12.64 9.91
CA VAL A 111 -0.57 11.23 10.18
C VAL A 111 -0.89 10.34 8.98
N ALA A 112 -1.98 10.61 8.26
CA ALA A 112 -2.34 9.89 7.04
C ALA A 112 -1.40 10.17 5.87
N ASP A 113 -0.89 11.39 5.74
CA ASP A 113 0.11 11.74 4.73
C ASP A 113 1.40 10.98 4.96
N VAL A 114 1.87 10.93 6.22
CA VAL A 114 3.00 10.08 6.59
C VAL A 114 2.70 8.60 6.29
N ALA A 115 1.49 8.13 6.57
CA ALA A 115 1.10 6.75 6.28
C ALA A 115 1.12 6.45 4.78
N LEU A 116 0.64 7.36 3.92
CA LEU A 116 0.70 7.24 2.46
C LEU A 116 2.14 7.12 1.97
N LEU A 117 3.01 8.01 2.47
CA LEU A 117 4.43 7.98 2.20
C LEU A 117 5.03 6.62 2.57
N THR A 118 4.72 6.09 3.76
CA THR A 118 5.30 4.80 4.21
C THR A 118 4.93 3.62 3.32
N ARG A 119 3.90 3.75 2.49
CA ARG A 119 3.52 2.72 1.51
C ARG A 119 4.05 2.99 0.11
N ALA A 120 4.90 4.00 -0.05
CA ALA A 120 5.36 4.49 -1.33
C ALA A 120 4.24 4.81 -2.32
N PHE A 121 3.14 5.38 -1.80
CA PHE A 121 1.92 5.60 -2.56
C PHE A 121 1.28 4.33 -3.16
N PHE A 122 1.76 3.15 -2.79
CA PHE A 122 1.17 1.88 -3.18
C PHE A 122 0.08 1.44 -2.19
N ASP A 123 -1.04 0.93 -2.69
CA ASP A 123 -2.27 0.70 -1.94
C ASP A 123 -2.83 1.97 -1.26
N THR A 124 -2.76 3.12 -1.92
CA THR A 124 -3.27 4.42 -1.42
C THR A 124 -4.71 4.36 -0.91
N HIS A 125 -5.56 3.54 -1.54
CA HIS A 125 -6.95 3.28 -1.14
C HIS A 125 -7.11 2.91 0.34
N ARG A 126 -6.07 2.36 0.97
CA ARG A 126 -6.05 1.93 2.36
C ARG A 126 -5.83 3.07 3.36
N THR A 127 -5.37 4.23 2.91
CA THR A 127 -4.96 5.34 3.78
C THR A 127 -5.51 6.70 3.35
N PHE A 128 -6.18 6.81 2.19
CA PHE A 128 -6.89 8.03 1.82
C PHE A 128 -8.00 8.36 2.80
N LEU A 129 -7.75 9.33 3.68
CA LEU A 129 -8.78 9.90 4.52
C LEU A 129 -9.67 10.83 3.69
N ASN A 130 -10.90 11.05 4.15
CA ASN A 130 -11.93 11.87 3.48
C ASN A 130 -12.31 11.46 2.05
N HIS A 131 -11.84 10.31 1.57
CA HIS A 131 -12.25 9.76 0.29
C HIS A 131 -12.93 8.41 0.50
N LEU A 132 -13.75 8.02 -0.46
CA LEU A 132 -14.26 6.66 -0.64
C LEU A 132 -13.57 6.04 -1.87
N PRO A 133 -12.44 5.34 -1.69
CA PRO A 133 -11.77 4.65 -2.78
C PRO A 133 -12.60 3.48 -3.31
N LEU A 134 -12.84 3.53 -4.62
CA LEU A 134 -13.34 2.41 -5.42
C LEU A 134 -12.19 1.90 -6.27
N ARG A 135 -11.83 0.64 -6.12
CA ARG A 135 -10.68 0.03 -6.77
C ARG A 135 -11.12 -1.10 -7.69
N LEU A 136 -10.59 -1.10 -8.91
CA LEU A 136 -10.60 -2.22 -9.82
C LEU A 136 -9.19 -2.77 -9.92
N ARG A 137 -9.04 -4.09 -9.92
CA ARG A 137 -7.75 -4.75 -10.04
C ARG A 137 -7.83 -6.00 -10.89
N GLY A 138 -6.73 -6.37 -11.50
CA GLY A 138 -6.57 -7.63 -12.19
C GLY A 138 -5.11 -7.98 -12.36
N GLY A 139 -4.86 -9.25 -12.63
CA GLY A 139 -3.51 -9.75 -12.67
C GLY A 139 -3.42 -11.19 -13.15
N ALA A 140 -2.20 -11.69 -13.10
CA ALA A 140 -1.89 -13.07 -13.40
C ALA A 140 -0.85 -13.60 -12.43
N GLU A 141 -1.00 -14.88 -12.08
CA GLU A 141 -0.05 -15.66 -11.33
C GLU A 141 0.40 -16.82 -12.22
N MET A 142 1.71 -16.96 -12.37
CA MET A 142 2.32 -18.03 -13.13
C MET A 142 3.27 -18.82 -12.25
N GLN A 143 3.04 -20.13 -12.17
CA GLN A 143 3.82 -21.03 -11.33
C GLN A 143 4.70 -21.94 -12.20
N PHE A 144 6.02 -21.74 -12.15
CA PHE A 144 6.97 -22.63 -12.81
C PHE A 144 7.49 -23.67 -11.83
N LYS A 145 7.01 -24.90 -12.01
CA LYS A 145 7.21 -25.99 -11.04
C LYS A 145 6.69 -25.57 -9.66
N GLU A 146 6.91 -26.41 -8.65
CA GLU A 146 6.46 -26.12 -7.28
C GLU A 146 7.34 -25.10 -6.54
N ILE A 147 8.18 -24.34 -7.25
CA ILE A 147 9.26 -23.54 -6.63
C ILE A 147 9.18 -22.06 -7.03
N VAL A 148 8.90 -21.74 -8.28
CA VAL A 148 8.98 -20.34 -8.75
C VAL A 148 7.57 -19.83 -9.05
N GLU A 149 7.22 -18.70 -8.45
CA GLU A 149 5.98 -17.98 -8.74
C GLU A 149 6.32 -16.59 -9.30
N LEU A 150 5.68 -16.23 -10.40
CA LEU A 150 5.63 -14.89 -10.93
C LEU A 150 4.22 -14.35 -10.77
N ARG A 151 4.10 -13.12 -10.28
CA ARG A 151 2.80 -12.45 -10.16
C ARG A 151 2.89 -11.05 -10.72
N THR A 152 1.89 -10.66 -11.49
CA THR A 152 1.72 -9.30 -11.97
C THR A 152 0.31 -8.82 -11.63
N GLU A 153 0.20 -7.60 -11.15
CA GLU A 153 -1.05 -6.94 -10.82
C GLU A 153 -1.06 -5.54 -11.41
N LEU A 154 -2.21 -5.16 -11.95
CA LEU A 154 -2.55 -3.79 -12.29
C LEU A 154 -3.84 -3.41 -11.57
N ALA A 155 -3.88 -2.21 -11.03
CA ALA A 155 -5.08 -1.68 -10.39
C ALA A 155 -5.28 -0.21 -10.72
N ALA A 156 -6.55 0.19 -10.77
CA ALA A 156 -6.98 1.57 -10.88
C ALA A 156 -7.93 1.87 -9.72
N SER A 157 -7.71 2.97 -9.04
CA SER A 157 -8.52 3.41 -7.90
C SER A 157 -9.05 4.81 -8.17
N LEU A 158 -10.37 4.98 -8.06
CA LEU A 158 -11.04 6.26 -8.05
C LEU A 158 -11.38 6.60 -6.60
N ALA A 159 -10.72 7.59 -6.02
CA ALA A 159 -10.98 8.05 -4.66
C ALA A 159 -12.00 9.20 -4.72
N LEU A 160 -13.27 8.89 -4.44
CA LEU A 160 -14.35 9.87 -4.46
C LEU A 160 -14.26 10.75 -3.21
N SER A 161 -14.15 12.06 -3.37
CA SER A 161 -14.15 12.99 -2.24
C SER A 161 -15.47 12.93 -1.46
N LEU A 162 -15.37 12.91 -0.13
CA LEU A 162 -16.50 12.97 0.80
C LEU A 162 -16.66 14.37 1.42
N GLY A 163 -15.94 15.37 0.91
CA GLY A 163 -15.88 16.73 1.45
C GLY A 163 -15.57 17.77 0.37
N SER A 164 -14.70 18.73 0.72
CA SER A 164 -14.25 19.80 -0.19
C SER A 164 -13.08 19.38 -1.10
N ASP A 165 -12.48 18.22 -0.86
CA ASP A 165 -11.31 17.73 -1.58
C ASP A 165 -11.67 17.33 -3.04
N SER A 166 -10.66 17.22 -3.91
CA SER A 166 -10.83 16.73 -5.29
C SER A 166 -11.02 15.22 -5.34
N THR A 167 -11.60 14.72 -6.43
CA THR A 167 -11.58 13.28 -6.70
C THR A 167 -10.24 12.89 -7.28
N GLU A 168 -9.63 11.83 -6.75
CA GLU A 168 -8.31 11.37 -7.17
C GLU A 168 -8.38 10.11 -8.03
N LEU A 169 -7.45 9.98 -8.96
CA LEU A 169 -7.27 8.78 -9.78
C LEU A 169 -5.86 8.24 -9.61
N VAL A 170 -5.75 7.01 -9.11
CA VAL A 170 -4.47 6.34 -8.89
C VAL A 170 -4.40 5.06 -9.71
N VAL A 171 -3.31 4.87 -10.45
CA VAL A 171 -2.98 3.61 -11.11
C VAL A 171 -1.78 3.00 -10.41
N GLU A 172 -1.85 1.70 -10.14
CA GLU A 172 -0.81 0.98 -9.43
C GLU A 172 -0.46 -0.30 -10.19
N GLN A 173 0.83 -0.57 -10.35
CA GLN A 173 1.34 -1.80 -10.95
C GLN A 173 2.30 -2.50 -9.98
N GLY A 174 2.11 -3.80 -9.80
CA GLY A 174 2.99 -4.64 -8.99
C GLY A 174 3.49 -5.82 -9.79
N ASN A 175 4.78 -6.08 -9.74
CA ASN A 175 5.40 -7.28 -10.31
C ASN A 175 6.21 -7.99 -9.23
N GLU A 176 6.03 -9.29 -9.10
CA GLU A 176 6.59 -10.09 -8.03
C GLU A 176 7.20 -11.38 -8.57
N LEU A 177 8.36 -11.72 -8.02
CA LEU A 177 9.03 -13.00 -8.20
C LEU A 177 9.24 -13.61 -6.82
N GLN A 178 8.79 -14.85 -6.65
CA GLN A 178 8.94 -15.61 -5.43
C GLN A 178 9.58 -16.97 -5.71
N LEU A 179 10.46 -17.38 -4.80
CA LEU A 179 10.98 -18.73 -4.66
C LEU A 179 10.39 -19.34 -3.39
N GLY A 180 9.60 -20.40 -3.53
CA GLY A 180 8.90 -21.08 -2.45
C GLY A 180 9.32 -22.53 -2.28
N TYR A 181 9.29 -23.02 -1.04
CA TYR A 181 9.42 -24.43 -0.72
C TYR A 181 8.69 -24.73 0.59
N GLN A 182 7.82 -25.76 0.59
CA GLN A 182 7.10 -26.25 1.77
C GLN A 182 6.40 -25.14 2.58
N GLY A 183 5.72 -24.23 1.89
CA GLY A 183 4.98 -23.15 2.53
C GLY A 183 5.85 -22.03 3.09
N PHE A 184 7.17 -22.02 2.86
CA PHE A 184 8.01 -20.85 3.09
C PHE A 184 8.45 -20.26 1.75
N GLY A 185 8.42 -18.94 1.61
CA GLY A 185 8.84 -18.26 0.40
C GLY A 185 9.73 -17.06 0.67
N VAL A 186 10.62 -16.79 -0.27
CA VAL A 186 11.38 -15.54 -0.35
C VAL A 186 11.14 -14.93 -1.70
N GLY A 187 11.09 -13.60 -1.77
CA GLY A 187 10.81 -12.96 -3.03
C GLY A 187 11.16 -11.49 -3.08
N LEU A 188 10.88 -10.92 -4.23
CA LEU A 188 11.11 -9.53 -4.55
C LEU A 188 9.91 -9.00 -5.30
N ARG A 189 9.41 -7.84 -4.87
CA ARG A 189 8.34 -7.13 -5.55
C ARG A 189 8.82 -5.75 -6.00
N VAL A 190 8.52 -5.40 -7.24
CA VAL A 190 8.61 -4.03 -7.77
C VAL A 190 7.19 -3.47 -7.80
N GLN A 191 7.03 -2.25 -7.27
CA GLN A 191 5.75 -1.56 -7.10
C GLN A 191 5.86 -0.19 -7.72
N GLU A 192 4.87 0.18 -8.51
CA GLU A 192 4.78 1.46 -9.19
C GLU A 192 3.41 2.05 -8.88
N ALA A 193 3.37 3.32 -8.48
CA ALA A 193 2.15 4.06 -8.21
C ALA A 193 2.17 5.37 -9.00
N PHE A 194 1.08 5.64 -9.71
CA PHE A 194 0.88 6.81 -10.55
C PHE A 194 -0.35 7.57 -10.07
N LEU A 195 -0.17 8.76 -9.51
CA LEU A 195 -1.27 9.64 -9.12
C LEU A 195 -1.58 10.52 -10.34
N LEU A 196 -2.61 10.16 -11.10
CA LEU A 196 -2.89 10.75 -12.42
C LEU A 196 -3.53 12.14 -12.34
N THR A 197 -4.01 12.52 -11.16
CA THR A 197 -4.60 13.82 -10.85
C THR A 197 -3.58 14.87 -10.44
N GLU A 198 -2.35 14.45 -10.12
CA GLU A 198 -1.23 15.31 -9.78
C GLU A 198 -0.19 15.34 -10.91
N PRO A 199 0.38 16.51 -11.27
CA PRO A 199 1.43 16.58 -12.28
C PRO A 199 2.72 15.90 -11.79
N ASP A 200 3.29 15.04 -12.63
CA ASP A 200 4.59 14.36 -12.43
C ASP A 200 4.68 13.50 -11.14
N MET A 201 3.57 12.85 -10.76
CA MET A 201 3.56 11.94 -9.60
C MET A 201 3.56 10.47 -10.03
N ALA A 202 4.77 9.94 -10.20
CA ALA A 202 5.04 8.52 -10.25
C ALA A 202 6.01 8.16 -9.11
N GLN A 203 5.81 7.01 -8.49
CA GLN A 203 6.72 6.50 -7.48
C GLN A 203 6.96 5.02 -7.70
N VAL A 204 8.23 4.64 -7.68
CA VAL A 204 8.67 3.25 -7.74
C VAL A 204 9.28 2.84 -6.39
N ALA A 205 8.97 1.61 -5.98
CA ALA A 205 9.53 1.00 -4.79
C ALA A 205 9.84 -0.48 -5.02
N LEU A 206 10.85 -0.95 -4.31
CA LEU A 206 11.29 -2.32 -4.29
C LEU A 206 11.05 -2.91 -2.89
N GLU A 207 10.54 -4.13 -2.85
CA GLU A 207 10.20 -4.81 -1.61
C GLU A 207 10.72 -6.25 -1.63
N PRO A 208 11.93 -6.53 -1.11
CA PRO A 208 12.27 -7.88 -0.71
C PRO A 208 11.35 -8.32 0.42
N PHE A 209 10.93 -9.58 0.37
CA PHE A 209 10.06 -10.15 1.38
C PHE A 209 10.35 -11.62 1.64
N VAL A 210 9.85 -12.07 2.78
CA VAL A 210 9.66 -13.48 3.11
C VAL A 210 8.18 -13.70 3.38
N ASN A 211 7.69 -14.90 3.10
CA ASN A 211 6.34 -15.30 3.45
C ASN A 211 6.30 -16.73 3.95
N TRP A 212 5.19 -17.03 4.62
CA TRP A 212 4.90 -18.36 5.09
C TRP A 212 3.40 -18.63 5.05
N ASP A 213 3.06 -19.79 4.50
CA ASP A 213 1.73 -20.38 4.39
C ASP A 213 1.63 -21.57 5.35
N MET A 214 0.82 -21.42 6.38
CA MET A 214 0.52 -22.48 7.33
C MET A 214 -0.75 -23.20 6.88
N SER A 215 -0.60 -24.28 6.11
CA SER A 215 -1.72 -25.05 5.56
C SER A 215 -2.71 -25.56 6.62
N THR A 216 -2.23 -25.89 7.83
CA THR A 216 -3.08 -26.36 8.94
C THR A 216 -4.14 -25.35 9.36
N PHE A 217 -3.87 -24.05 9.23
CA PHE A 217 -4.75 -22.97 9.68
C PHE A 217 -5.21 -22.07 8.53
N GLU A 218 -4.87 -22.42 7.30
CA GLU A 218 -5.04 -21.58 6.10
C GLU A 218 -4.57 -20.13 6.31
N LEU A 219 -3.52 -19.97 7.13
CA LEU A 219 -2.96 -18.68 7.50
C LEU A 219 -1.78 -18.38 6.58
N PHE A 220 -1.84 -17.24 5.90
CA PHE A 220 -0.73 -16.68 5.16
C PHE A 220 -0.18 -15.48 5.90
N THR A 221 1.14 -15.34 5.97
CA THR A 221 1.78 -14.12 6.41
C THR A 221 2.99 -13.79 5.56
N ARG A 222 3.17 -12.49 5.28
CA ARG A 222 4.30 -11.91 4.56
C ARG A 222 4.92 -10.81 5.39
N VAL A 223 6.25 -10.78 5.41
CA VAL A 223 7.04 -9.69 5.96
C VAL A 223 7.98 -9.18 4.88
N GLY A 224 7.85 -7.90 4.53
CA GLY A 224 8.65 -7.24 3.51
C GLY A 224 9.25 -5.94 4.00
N ILE A 225 10.28 -5.48 3.29
CA ILE A 225 10.92 -4.18 3.53
C ILE A 225 10.70 -3.33 2.28
N LEU A 226 9.80 -2.35 2.34
CA LEU A 226 9.54 -1.45 1.23
C LEU A 226 10.61 -0.36 1.19
N ILE A 227 11.25 -0.22 0.04
CA ILE A 227 12.35 0.69 -0.23
C ILE A 227 11.98 1.50 -1.47
N PRO A 228 11.64 2.80 -1.34
CA PRO A 228 11.49 3.69 -2.49
C PRO A 228 12.81 3.78 -3.27
N ILE A 229 12.74 3.82 -4.60
CA ILE A 229 13.92 3.82 -5.48
C ILE A 229 14.01 5.05 -6.38
N ASP A 230 13.13 6.03 -6.19
CA ASP A 230 13.12 7.28 -6.93
C ASP A 230 12.55 8.42 -6.08
N GLU A 231 12.68 9.64 -6.61
CA GLU A 231 12.01 10.81 -6.06
C GLU A 231 10.47 10.66 -6.18
N PRO A 232 9.68 11.27 -5.29
CA PRO A 232 10.07 12.25 -4.28
C PRO A 232 10.62 11.69 -2.96
N MET A 233 10.48 10.41 -2.67
CA MET A 233 10.89 9.86 -1.36
C MET A 233 12.37 9.50 -1.25
N GLY A 234 13.08 9.54 -2.37
CA GLY A 234 14.51 9.28 -2.45
C GLY A 234 14.85 7.80 -2.35
N PHE A 235 16.12 7.48 -2.60
CA PHE A 235 16.61 6.10 -2.51
C PHE A 235 16.66 5.66 -1.04
N GLY A 236 15.73 4.77 -0.65
CA GLY A 236 15.32 4.51 0.74
C GLY A 236 16.41 4.16 1.77
N LEU A 237 17.60 3.73 1.36
CA LEU A 237 18.73 3.43 2.25
C LEU A 237 19.71 4.60 2.46
N GLY A 238 19.53 5.70 1.74
CA GLY A 238 20.33 6.91 1.88
C GLY A 238 20.01 7.69 3.16
N GLU A 239 20.79 8.74 3.44
CA GLU A 239 20.61 9.59 4.63
C GLU A 239 19.23 10.28 4.68
N HIS A 240 18.58 10.41 3.52
CA HIS A 240 17.27 11.04 3.32
C HIS A 240 16.22 10.07 2.76
N GLY A 241 16.42 8.76 2.96
CA GLY A 241 15.50 7.73 2.49
C GLY A 241 14.54 7.24 3.58
N MET A 242 13.35 6.83 3.17
CA MET A 242 12.41 6.13 4.04
C MET A 242 12.44 4.63 3.77
N THR A 243 12.36 3.82 4.82
CA THR A 243 12.21 2.37 4.70
C THR A 243 11.05 1.91 5.56
N THR A 244 10.19 1.05 5.02
CA THR A 244 9.00 0.59 5.75
C THR A 244 9.01 -0.91 5.92
N LEU A 245 8.85 -1.37 7.16
CA LEU A 245 8.56 -2.77 7.45
C LEU A 245 7.07 -3.02 7.17
N ARG A 246 6.77 -3.90 6.22
CA ARG A 246 5.40 -4.30 5.90
C ARG A 246 5.14 -5.71 6.42
N ILE A 247 4.06 -5.88 7.15
CA ILE A 247 3.57 -7.16 7.64
C ILE A 247 2.15 -7.31 7.09
N ASN A 248 1.89 -8.34 6.30
CA ASN A 248 0.56 -8.66 5.83
C ASN A 248 0.21 -10.06 6.31
N SER A 249 -0.87 -10.21 7.07
CA SER A 249 -1.31 -11.51 7.58
C SER A 249 -2.80 -11.67 7.30
N GLY A 250 -3.20 -12.86 6.85
CA GLY A 250 -4.60 -13.14 6.61
C GLY A 250 -4.93 -14.62 6.56
N MET A 251 -6.20 -14.92 6.73
CA MET A 251 -6.74 -16.27 6.77
C MET A 251 -7.64 -16.55 5.56
N LYS A 252 -7.65 -17.79 5.08
CA LYS A 252 -8.63 -18.27 4.10
C LYS A 252 -9.66 -19.16 4.82
N PHE A 253 -10.91 -19.13 4.36
CA PHE A 253 -12.04 -19.88 4.89
C PHE A 253 -12.90 -20.48 3.76
#